data_AF-A0A2E7ADU1-F1
#
_entry.id   AF-A0A2E7ADU1-F1
#
_cell.length_a   1.000
_cell.length_b   1.000
_cell.length_c   1.000
_cell.angle_alpha   90.00
_cell.angle_beta   90.00
_cell.angle_gamma   90.00
#
_symmetry.space_group_name_H-M   'P 1'
#
loop_
_entity.id
_entity.type
_entity.pdbx_description
1 polymer ?
#
loop_
_entity_poly.entity_id
_entity_poly.type
_entity_poly.pdbx_seq_one_letter_code
_entity_poly.pdbx_strand_id
1 'polypeptide(L)'
;MELNTSYMNTVVELQRLNAEMNAANDARDFATVREKALAGLSKAREARMVASQLRDEVLRRQRFAAIDITIRDLERLVAITSQQ
;
A
#
# COMPACT_ATOMS: atom_id res chain seq x y z
N MET A 1 -20.89 -3.51 -7.78
CA MET A 1 -20.57 -2.38 -6.88
C MET A 1 -19.53 -2.77 -5.83
N GLU A 2 -19.60 -3.98 -5.27
CA GLU A 2 -18.70 -4.45 -4.19
C GLU A 2 -17.19 -4.37 -4.50
N LEU A 3 -16.75 -4.70 -5.72
CA LEU A 3 -15.33 -4.66 -6.10
C LEU A 3 -14.70 -3.27 -6.01
N ASN A 4 -15.43 -2.24 -6.42
CA ASN A 4 -14.94 -0.86 -6.33
C ASN A 4 -14.91 -0.39 -4.87
N THR A 5 -15.92 -0.75 -4.07
CA THR A 5 -15.94 -0.46 -2.63
C THR A 5 -14.79 -1.15 -1.90
N SER A 6 -14.55 -2.43 -2.19
CA SER A 6 -13.43 -3.20 -1.63
C SER A 6 -12.09 -2.55 -1.97
N TYR A 7 -11.88 -2.19 -3.24
CA TYR A 7 -10.67 -1.47 -3.66
C TYR A 7 -10.53 -0.12 -2.93
N MET A 8 -11.60 0.67 -2.82
CA MET A 8 -11.55 1.97 -2.13
C MET A 8 -11.26 1.83 -0.63
N ASN A 9 -11.79 0.79 0.03
CA ASN A 9 -11.47 0.49 1.42
C ASN A 9 -9.96 0.20 1.59
N THR A 10 -9.37 -0.57 0.67
CA THR A 10 -7.93 -0.82 0.71
C THR A 10 -7.11 0.45 0.47
N VAL A 11 -7.56 1.35 -0.41
CA VAL A 11 -6.90 2.65 -0.63
C VAL A 11 -6.93 3.51 0.63
N VAL A 12 -8.08 3.58 1.33
CA VAL A 12 -8.19 4.31 2.60
C VAL A 12 -7.26 3.72 3.66
N GLU A 13 -7.18 2.39 3.74
CA GLU A 13 -6.28 1.72 4.68
C GLU A 13 -4.80 2.00 4.38
N LEU A 14 -4.40 2.03 3.10
CA LEU A 14 -3.05 2.39 2.67
C LEU A 14 -2.72 3.85 3.02
N GLN A 15 -3.67 4.78 2.85
CA GLN A 15 -3.49 6.18 3.24
C GLN A 15 -3.29 6.32 4.76
N ARG A 16 -4.07 5.58 5.55
CA ARG A 16 -3.93 5.53 7.02
C ARG A 16 -2.55 5.02 7.43
N LEU A 17 -2.10 3.91 6.84
CA LEU A 17 -0.78 3.35 7.11
C LEU A 17 0.35 4.32 6.73
N ASN A 18 0.19 5.07 5.64
CA ASN A 18 1.14 6.09 5.25
C ASN A 18 1.25 7.23 6.28
N ALA A 19 0.12 7.68 6.83
CA ALA A 19 0.11 8.68 7.90
C ALA A 19 0.79 8.15 9.18
N GLU A 20 0.52 6.90 9.56
CA GLU A 20 1.17 6.25 10.71
C GLU A 20 2.69 6.11 10.53
N MET A 21 3.14 5.71 9.33
CA MET A 21 4.57 5.63 9.02
C MET A 21 5.25 7.00 9.08
N ASN A 22 4.60 8.05 8.57
CA ASN A 22 5.17 9.40 8.65
C ASN A 22 5.33 9.85 10.10
N ALA A 23 4.31 9.64 10.94
CA ALA A 23 4.40 9.97 12.37
C ALA A 23 5.50 9.17 13.09
N ALA A 24 5.65 7.88 12.78
CA ALA A 24 6.72 7.05 13.32
C ALA A 24 8.10 7.49 12.83
N ASN A 25 8.22 7.87 11.57
CA ASN A 25 9.46 8.39 10.99
C ASN A 25 9.89 9.72 11.64
N ASP A 26 8.95 10.63 11.88
CA ASP A 26 9.20 11.90 12.58
C ASP A 26 9.70 11.65 14.02
N ALA A 27 9.17 10.61 14.67
CA ALA A 27 9.63 10.14 15.98
C ALA A 27 10.91 9.28 15.94
N ARG A 28 11.46 9.00 14.75
CA ARG A 28 12.59 8.08 14.51
C ARG A 28 12.35 6.65 15.01
N ASP A 29 11.09 6.23 15.08
CA ASP A 29 10.69 4.85 15.38
C ASP A 29 10.67 4.01 14.10
N PHE A 30 11.88 3.63 13.65
CA PHE A 30 12.06 2.88 12.42
C PHE A 30 11.52 1.45 12.49
N ALA A 31 11.39 0.88 13.70
CA ALA A 31 10.76 -0.42 13.90
C ALA A 31 9.28 -0.36 13.53
N THR A 32 8.56 0.66 14.04
CA THR A 32 7.16 0.90 13.66
C THR A 32 7.02 1.24 12.17
N VAL A 33 7.90 2.07 11.60
CA VAL A 33 7.89 2.33 10.14
C VAL A 33 7.98 1.03 9.35
N ARG A 34 8.90 0.14 9.72
CA ARG A 34 9.08 -1.17 9.05
C ARG A 34 7.85 -2.06 9.19
N GLU A 35 7.31 -2.19 10.40
CA GLU A 35 6.11 -3.00 10.66
C GLU A 35 4.93 -2.53 9.81
N LYS A 36 4.68 -1.23 9.79
CA LYS A 36 3.60 -0.62 9.02
C LYS A 36 3.84 -0.71 7.51
N ALA A 37 5.08 -0.60 7.06
CA ALA A 37 5.42 -0.80 5.65
C ALA A 37 5.14 -2.24 5.19
N LEU A 38 5.47 -3.24 6.01
CA LEU A 38 5.14 -4.65 5.75
C LEU A 38 3.61 -4.89 5.73
N ALA A 39 2.87 -4.29 6.66
CA ALA A 39 1.41 -4.34 6.66
C ALA A 39 0.83 -3.69 5.38
N GLY A 40 1.38 -2.54 4.99
CA GLY A 40 1.02 -1.85 3.75
C GLY A 40 1.28 -2.71 2.51
N LEU A 41 2.39 -3.46 2.46
CA LEU A 41 2.70 -4.34 1.34
C LEU A 41 1.67 -5.45 1.18
N SER A 42 1.26 -6.06 2.29
CA SER A 42 0.21 -7.08 2.29
C SER A 42 -1.10 -6.51 1.70
N LYS A 43 -1.50 -5.31 2.16
CA LYS A 43 -2.71 -4.63 1.69
C LYS A 43 -2.64 -4.18 0.24
N ALA A 44 -1.50 -3.66 -0.21
CA ALA A 44 -1.30 -3.29 -1.60
C ALA A 44 -1.40 -4.51 -2.53
N ARG A 45 -0.85 -5.66 -2.12
CA ARG A 45 -0.99 -6.92 -2.86
C ARG A 45 -2.45 -7.41 -2.89
N GLU A 46 -3.19 -7.28 -1.80
CA GLU A 46 -4.63 -7.54 -1.76
C GLU A 46 -5.41 -6.64 -2.73
N ALA A 47 -5.17 -5.32 -2.72
CA ALA A 47 -5.78 -4.39 -3.67
C ALA A 47 -5.47 -4.78 -5.13
N ARG A 48 -4.26 -5.27 -5.39
CA ARG A 48 -3.86 -5.76 -6.71
C ARG A 48 -4.65 -6.98 -7.14
N MET A 49 -4.87 -7.93 -6.23
CA MET A 49 -5.72 -9.10 -6.51
C MET A 49 -7.16 -8.68 -6.79
N VAL A 50 -7.73 -7.76 -6.00
CA VAL A 50 -9.09 -7.22 -6.23
C VAL A 50 -9.18 -6.50 -7.58
N ALA A 51 -8.23 -5.62 -7.89
CA ALA A 51 -8.18 -4.91 -9.16
C ALA A 51 -8.07 -5.85 -10.37
N SER A 52 -7.44 -7.03 -10.21
CA SER A 52 -7.31 -8.01 -11.28
C SER A 52 -8.66 -8.57 -11.78
N GLN A 53 -9.69 -8.53 -10.93
CA GLN A 53 -11.03 -9.01 -11.25
C GLN A 53 -11.89 -7.96 -11.98
N LEU A 54 -11.36 -6.74 -12.20
CA LEU A 54 -12.06 -5.69 -12.93
C LEU A 54 -12.18 -6.06 -14.42
N ARG A 55 -13.42 -6.01 -14.93
CA ARG A 55 -13.72 -6.26 -16.35
C ARG A 55 -13.28 -5.12 -17.25
N ASP A 56 -13.39 -3.88 -16.77
CA ASP A 56 -12.92 -2.70 -17.49
C ASP A 56 -11.38 -2.70 -17.54
N GLU A 57 -10.84 -2.86 -18.74
CA GLU A 57 -9.40 -2.98 -18.94
C GLU A 57 -8.64 -1.69 -18.68
N VAL A 58 -9.24 -0.54 -19.02
CA VAL A 58 -8.63 0.77 -18.83
C VAL A 58 -8.54 1.04 -17.35
N LEU A 59 -9.65 0.86 -16.62
CA LEU A 59 -9.67 1.01 -15.18
C LEU A 59 -8.73 0.02 -14.50
N ARG A 60 -8.71 -1.27 -14.91
CA ARG A 60 -7.79 -2.28 -14.36
C ARG A 60 -6.33 -1.86 -14.50
N ARG A 61 -5.92 -1.39 -15.68
CA ARG A 61 -4.54 -0.92 -15.92
C ARG A 61 -4.18 0.30 -15.07
N GLN A 62 -5.09 1.28 -14.97
CA GLN A 62 -4.88 2.46 -14.12
C GLN A 62 -4.69 2.06 -12.65
N ARG A 63 -5.53 1.14 -12.17
CA ARG A 63 -5.47 0.65 -10.78
C ARG A 63 -4.19 -0.12 -10.51
N PHE A 64 -3.76 -0.99 -11.43
CA PHE A 64 -2.47 -1.68 -11.34
C PHE A 64 -1.30 -0.72 -11.28
N ALA A 65 -1.23 0.27 -12.18
CA ALA A 65 -0.14 1.24 -12.20
C ALA A 65 -0.02 1.98 -10.86
N ALA A 66 -1.14 2.41 -10.28
CA ALA A 66 -1.16 3.09 -8.98
C ALA A 66 -0.68 2.17 -7.84
N ILE A 67 -1.20 0.93 -7.79
CA ILE A 67 -0.83 -0.04 -6.76
C ILE A 67 0.65 -0.44 -6.86
N ASP A 68 1.16 -0.66 -8.08
CA ASP A 68 2.54 -1.09 -8.30
C ASP A 68 3.55 0.00 -7.86
N ILE A 69 3.20 1.29 -7.98
CA ILE A 69 3.98 2.39 -7.40
C ILE A 69 4.00 2.28 -5.86
N THR A 70 2.83 2.15 -5.23
CA THR A 70 2.73 1.99 -3.78
C THR A 70 3.52 0.80 -3.26
N ILE A 71 3.49 -0.34 -3.94
CA ILE A 71 4.28 -1.52 -3.57
C ILE A 71 5.78 -1.20 -3.58
N ARG A 72 6.28 -0.57 -4.66
CA ARG A 72 7.72 -0.23 -4.77
C ARG A 72 8.18 0.73 -3.67
N ASP A 73 7.35 1.73 -3.35
CA ASP A 73 7.67 2.69 -2.29
C ASP A 73 7.74 2.01 -0.91
N LEU A 74 6.79 1.11 -0.62
CA LEU A 74 6.78 0.33 0.61
C LEU A 74 7.95 -0.67 0.70
N GLU A 75 8.30 -1.34 -0.41
CA GLU A 75 9.47 -2.22 -0.48
C GLU A 75 10.76 -1.45 -0.20
N ARG A 76 10.88 -0.24 -0.76
CA ARG A 76 12.00 0.66 -0.49
C ARG A 76 12.04 1.08 0.99
N LEU A 77 10.91 1.41 1.61
CA LEU A 77 10.85 1.76 3.04
C LEU A 77 11.30 0.61 3.93
N VAL A 78 10.85 -0.62 3.64
CA VAL A 78 11.30 -1.82 4.37
C VAL A 78 12.80 -2.03 4.22
N ALA A 79 13.34 -1.85 3.02
CA ALA A 79 14.78 -2.02 2.77
C ALA A 79 15.62 -1.00 3.55
N ILE A 80 15.22 0.28 3.54
CA ILE A 80 15.94 1.35 4.24
C ILE A 80 15.90 1.15 5.77
N THR A 81 14.73 0.80 6.31
CA THR A 81 14.57 0.59 7.76
C THR A 81 15.17 -0.72 8.26
N SER A 82 15.55 -1.65 7.38
CA SER A 82 16.25 -2.89 7.75
C SER A 82 17.78 -2.74 7.78
N GLN A 83 18.31 -1.60 7.34
CA GLN A 83 19.75 -1.29 7.32
C GLN A 83 20.20 -0.39 8.49
N GLN A 84 19.25 0.06 9.32
CA GLN A 84 19.46 0.90 10.50
C GLN A 84 19.39 0.07 11.77
#